data_AF-A0A928MPG3-F1
#
_entry.id   AF-A0A928MPG3-F1
#
_cell.length_a   1.000
_cell.length_b   1.000
_cell.length_c   1.000
_cell.angle_alpha   90.00
_cell.angle_beta   90.00
_cell.angle_gamma   90.00
#
_symmetry.space_group_name_H-M   'P 1'
#
loop_
_entity.id
_entity.type
_entity.pdbx_description
1 polymer ?
#
loop_
_entity_poly.entity_id
_entity_poly.type
_entity_poly.pdbx_seq_one_letter_code
_entity_poly.pdbx_strand_id
1 'polypeptide(L)' 'MQQSLLASPPRIAAPVAAYNAGTNRRAFEFLGAHPTRRGEVSGWQFILWAPNAKAVSLVGDF' A
#
# COMPACT_ATOMS: atom_id res chain seq x y z
N MET A 1 9.60 -31.26 -4.04
CA MET A 1 9.23 -30.80 -2.68
C MET A 1 10.22 -29.72 -2.27
N GLN A 2 9.70 -28.53 -1.93
CA GLN A 2 10.36 -27.32 -1.39
C GLN A 2 11.30 -26.50 -2.30
N GLN A 3 10.75 -25.40 -2.84
CA GLN A 3 11.47 -24.13 -3.00
C GLN A 3 10.60 -23.00 -2.45
N SER A 4 10.80 -22.76 -1.15
CA SER A 4 10.93 -21.45 -0.49
C SER A 4 10.18 -20.25 -1.08
N LEU A 5 9.20 -19.78 -0.30
CA LEU A 5 8.51 -18.50 -0.40
C LEU A 5 9.48 -17.30 -0.55
N LEU A 6 9.81 -16.91 -1.78
CA LEU A 6 10.10 -15.50 -2.05
C LEU A 6 8.73 -14.82 -2.16
N ALA A 7 8.24 -14.29 -1.03
CA ALA A 7 7.10 -13.39 -1.08
C ALA A 7 7.41 -12.33 -2.13
N SER A 8 6.64 -12.31 -3.22
CA SER A 8 6.78 -11.30 -4.27
C SER A 8 6.85 -9.95 -3.57
N PRO A 9 7.83 -9.08 -3.90
CA PRO A 9 8.01 -7.83 -3.17
C PRO A 9 6.67 -7.12 -3.10
N PRO A 10 6.28 -6.57 -1.94
CA PRO A 10 4.99 -5.93 -1.80
C PRO A 10 4.89 -4.89 -2.92
N ARG A 11 3.78 -4.89 -3.68
CA ARG A 11 3.59 -4.08 -4.91
C ARG A 11 3.90 -2.58 -4.73
N ILE A 12 4.04 -2.13 -3.49
CA ILE A 12 4.31 -0.75 -3.08
C ILE A 12 5.79 -0.46 -2.75
N ALA A 13 6.71 -1.43 -2.73
CA ALA A 13 8.07 -1.21 -2.24
C ALA A 13 8.85 -0.14 -3.04
N ALA A 14 8.84 -0.25 -4.37
CA ALA A 14 9.49 0.71 -5.26
C ALA A 14 8.88 2.13 -5.17
N PRO A 15 7.55 2.32 -5.27
CA PRO A 15 6.96 3.67 -5.17
C PRO A 15 7.13 4.30 -3.79
N VAL A 16 7.17 3.51 -2.71
CA VAL A 16 7.43 4.00 -1.34
C VAL A 16 8.86 4.53 -1.19
N ALA A 17 9.86 3.85 -1.76
CA ALA A 17 11.25 4.33 -1.71
C ALA A 17 11.41 5.69 -2.40
N ALA A 18 10.84 5.84 -3.60
CA ALA A 18 10.86 7.11 -4.34
C ALA A 18 10.05 8.22 -3.62
N TYR A 19 8.96 7.85 -2.95
CA TYR A 19 8.18 8.79 -2.14
C TYR A 19 8.98 9.29 -0.93
N ASN A 20 9.62 8.39 -0.19
CA ASN A 20 10.49 8.76 0.93
C ASN A 20 11.70 9.59 0.51
N ALA A 21 12.21 9.38 -0.71
CA ALA A 21 13.28 10.18 -1.30
C ALA A 21 12.81 11.54 -1.86
N GLY A 22 11.50 11.85 -1.82
CA GLY A 22 10.94 13.10 -2.35
C GLY A 22 10.93 13.20 -3.88
N THR A 23 11.14 12.09 -4.59
CA THR A 23 11.24 12.08 -6.07
C THR A 23 9.98 11.57 -6.77
N ASN A 24 9.04 10.99 -6.01
CA ASN A 24 7.79 10.47 -6.57
C ASN A 24 6.74 11.58 -6.81
N ARG A 25 6.65 12.04 -8.06
CA ARG A 25 5.65 13.04 -8.51
C ARG A 25 4.23 12.49 -8.69
N ARG A 26 4.06 11.16 -8.62
CA ARG A 26 2.79 10.46 -8.85
C ARG A 26 2.35 9.69 -7.60
N ALA A 27 2.65 10.24 -6.42
CA ALA A 27 2.31 9.59 -5.16
C ALA A 27 0.81 9.34 -4.99
N PHE A 28 -0.04 10.15 -5.61
CA PHE A 28 -1.50 10.00 -5.64
C PHE A 28 -1.98 8.69 -6.28
N GLU A 29 -1.13 7.98 -7.03
CA GLU A 29 -1.49 6.69 -7.65
C GLU A 29 -1.49 5.52 -6.67
N PHE A 30 -0.82 5.69 -5.53
CA PHE A 30 -0.74 4.64 -4.53
C PHE A 30 -1.15 5.12 -3.13
N LEU A 31 -0.89 6.38 -2.76
CA LEU A 31 -1.48 6.98 -1.57
C LEU A 31 -2.97 7.28 -1.81
N GLY A 32 -3.77 7.20 -0.75
CA GLY A 32 -5.22 7.39 -0.81
C GLY A 32 -5.99 6.07 -0.78
N ALA A 33 -7.23 6.13 -1.28
CA ALA A 33 -8.15 5.01 -1.35
C ALA A 33 -8.30 4.54 -2.79
N HIS A 34 -7.92 3.30 -3.07
CA HIS A 34 -7.95 2.74 -4.42
C HIS A 34 -8.65 1.37 -4.43
N PRO A 35 -9.51 1.07 -5.42
CA PRO A 35 -10.05 -0.27 -5.58
C PRO A 35 -8.90 -1.26 -5.83
N THR A 36 -8.99 -2.44 -5.22
CA THR A 36 -7.95 -3.45 -5.26
C THR A 36 -8.55 -4.85 -5.33
N ARG A 37 -7.72 -5.81 -5.71
CA ARG A 37 -8.06 -7.23 -5.66
C ARG A 37 -6.95 -8.01 -4.94
N ARG A 38 -7.36 -8.87 -4.02
CA ARG A 38 -6.48 -9.86 -3.36
C ARG A 38 -7.03 -11.26 -3.64
N GLY A 39 -6.37 -11.98 -4.55
CA GLY A 39 -6.89 -13.24 -5.06
C GLY A 39 -8.22 -13.01 -5.77
N GLU A 40 -9.27 -13.69 -5.31
CA GLU A 40 -10.61 -13.52 -5.87
C GLU A 40 -11.41 -12.38 -5.24
N VAL A 41 -10.97 -11.86 -4.08
CA VAL A 41 -11.70 -10.85 -3.31
C VAL A 41 -11.43 -9.45 -3.84
N SER A 42 -12.50 -8.76 -4.24
CA SER A 42 -12.49 -7.33 -4.55
C SER A 42 -12.68 -6.50 -3.27
N GLY A 43 -11.99 -5.37 -3.17
CA GLY A 43 -12.13 -4.47 -2.03
C GLY A 43 -11.43 -3.13 -2.26
N TRP A 44 -11.15 -2.42 -1.17
CA TRP A 44 -10.45 -1.14 -1.20
C TRP A 44 -9.12 -1.23 -0.47
N GLN A 45 -8.11 -0.58 -1.02
CA GLN A 45 -6.81 -0.40 -0.39
C GLN A 45 -6.66 1.06 0.04
N PHE A 46 -6.35 1.24 1.32
CA PHE A 46 -6.04 2.55 1.90
C PHE A 46 -4.56 2.60 2.21
N ILE A 47 -3.85 3.59 1.66
CA ILE A 47 -2.43 3.83 1.96
C ILE A 47 -2.27 5.30 2.34
N LEU A 48 -1.62 5.54 3.46
CA LEU A 48 -1.37 6.87 3.99
C LEU A 48 0.06 6.97 4.50
N TRP A 49 0.58 8.19 4.50
CA TRP A 49 1.83 8.51 5.18
C TRP A 49 1.52 9.03 6.58
N ALA A 50 1.93 8.28 7.61
CA ALA A 50 1.63 8.58 9.00
C ALA A 50 2.82 8.27 9.93
N PRO A 51 4.01 8.87 9.69
CA PRO A 51 5.26 8.46 10.36
C PRO A 51 5.26 8.73 11.87
N ASN A 52 4.47 9.70 12.33
CA ASN A 52 4.41 10.12 13.73
C ASN A 52 3.06 9.77 14.40
N ALA A 53 2.19 9.03 13.71
CA ALA A 53 0.88 8.70 14.25
C ALA A 53 1.00 7.59 15.31
N LYS A 54 0.34 7.77 16.45
CA LYS A 54 0.23 6.72 17.49
C LYS A 54 -0.68 5.58 17.06
N ALA A 55 -1.71 5.89 16.28
CA ALA A 55 -2.67 4.93 15.74
C ALA A 55 -3.28 5.48 14.46
N VAL A 56 -3.80 4.57 13.63
CA VAL A 56 -4.57 4.89 12.42
C VAL A 56 -5.81 3.99 12.41
N SER A 57 -6.96 4.57 12.08
CA SER A 57 -8.23 3.85 11.97
C SER A 57 -8.91 4.21 10.65
N LEU A 58 -9.53 3.21 10.03
CA LEU A 58 -10.45 3.41 8.92
C LEU A 58 -11.87 3.42 9.52
N VAL A 59 -12.59 4.50 9.33
CA VAL A 59 -13.95 4.70 9.88
C VAL A 59 -14.87 5.13 8.73
N GLY A 60 -16.07 4.56 8.69
CA GLY A 60 -17.04 4.78 7.63
C GLY A 60 -18.31 3.96 7.87
N ASP A 61 -19.18 3.95 6.87
CA ASP A 61 -20.49 3.30 6.83
C ASP A 61 -20.45 1.84 6.31
N PHE A 62 -19.25 1.34 6.00
CA PHE A 62 -18.97 0.05 5.36
C PHE A 62 -19.24 -1.19 6.22
#